data_AF-A0A7W0QWI6-F1
#
_entry.id   AF-A0A7W0QWI6-F1
#
_cell.length_a   1.000
_cell.length_b   1.000
_cell.length_c   1.000
_cell.angle_alpha   90.00
_cell.angle_beta   90.00
_cell.angle_gamma   90.00
#
_symmetry.space_group_name_H-M   'P 1'
#
loop_
_entity.id
_entity.type
_entity.pdbx_description
1 polymer ?
#
loop_
_entity_poly.entity_id
_entity_poly.type
_entity_poly.pdbx_seq_one_letter_code
_entity_poly.pdbx_strand_id
1 'polypeptide(L)'
;IGLIGAEFLAKAKPSLRVINVSRGGIIDEEALAQAIGEGRIAGAALDVFAQEPTTESPLFALPQVVVAPHLGASTREAQDKAGDTIAEQVGLALAGAFVPYAVNVAAAEASETVRPYLGVAEQLGSLFAGLGDGLPATVDIEYSGELAGYDTRILTLSVLKGLFGATTDEPVSYVNAPQLAAEQDIEVRDTSTSSSVDWINLVSIAGGGHQIAGTLVGLRAEPRLVQIDGHSLDVPPSSNLLVINNDDHPGVIGRVGTILGDAGVNIADMDVGRSPHRDGALMVIATSEPVSADVAEVIRAADGIASVAVIARP
;
A
#
# COMPACT_ATOMS: atom_id res chain seq x y z
N ILE A 1 -21.02 17.73 20.86
CA ILE A 1 -21.36 17.86 19.42
C ILE A 1 -22.75 18.49 19.24
N GLY A 2 -23.67 18.43 20.23
CA GLY A 2 -24.77 19.39 20.43
C GLY A 2 -25.69 19.64 19.24
N LEU A 3 -25.79 18.68 18.31
CA LEU A 3 -26.53 18.82 17.06
C LEU A 3 -28.04 18.98 17.31
N ILE A 4 -28.53 18.32 18.35
CA ILE A 4 -29.91 18.39 18.82
C ILE A 4 -29.90 19.08 20.19
N GLY A 5 -30.08 20.40 20.19
CA GLY A 5 -30.16 21.23 21.39
C GLY A 5 -31.58 21.75 21.66
N ALA A 6 -31.69 22.63 22.67
CA ALA A 6 -32.96 23.21 23.11
C ALA A 6 -33.78 23.84 21.96
N GLU A 7 -33.14 24.57 21.04
CA GLU A 7 -33.83 25.20 19.91
C GLU A 7 -34.47 24.21 18.95
N PHE A 8 -33.84 23.05 18.74
CA PHE A 8 -34.39 21.98 17.91
C PHE A 8 -35.60 21.35 18.62
N LEU A 9 -35.44 21.01 19.89
CA LEU A 9 -36.48 20.41 20.71
C LEU A 9 -37.69 21.34 20.89
N ALA A 10 -37.46 22.66 20.92
CA ALA A 10 -38.51 23.68 20.97
C ALA A 10 -39.46 23.65 19.75
N LYS A 11 -38.96 23.22 18.59
CA LYS A 11 -39.72 23.15 17.33
C LYS A 11 -40.38 21.78 17.11
N ALA A 12 -40.17 20.83 18.02
CA ALA A 12 -40.68 19.48 17.89
C ALA A 12 -42.20 19.40 18.09
N LYS A 13 -42.82 18.41 17.45
CA LYS A 13 -44.21 18.03 17.76
C LYS A 13 -44.25 17.38 19.15
N PRO A 14 -45.29 17.61 19.97
CA PRO A 14 -45.43 17.00 21.30
C PRO A 14 -45.35 15.47 21.31
N SER A 15 -45.72 14.82 20.20
CA SER A 15 -45.66 13.37 20.05
C SER A 15 -44.28 12.81 19.70
N LEU A 16 -43.26 13.66 19.51
CA LEU A 16 -41.93 13.23 19.09
C LEU A 16 -41.29 12.36 20.17
N ARG A 17 -40.63 11.28 19.76
CA ARG A 17 -39.75 10.46 20.61
C ARG A 17 -38.35 10.47 20.02
N VAL A 18 -37.35 10.54 20.88
CA VAL A 18 -35.94 10.67 20.46
C VAL A 18 -35.19 9.40 20.80
N ILE A 19 -34.39 8.87 19.88
CA ILE A 19 -33.55 7.68 20.11
C ILE A 19 -32.10 8.04 19.79
N ASN A 20 -31.20 7.84 20.76
CA ASN A 20 -29.76 7.97 20.53
C ASN A 20 -29.02 6.72 20.99
N VAL A 21 -28.60 5.93 20.01
CA VAL A 21 -27.76 4.74 20.14
C VAL A 21 -26.47 4.87 19.31
N SER A 22 -26.03 6.11 19.07
CA SER A 22 -24.92 6.42 18.17
C SER A 22 -23.70 6.93 18.93
N ARG A 23 -23.71 8.20 19.36
CA ARG A 23 -22.62 8.80 20.15
C ARG A 23 -23.16 9.71 21.25
N GLY A 24 -22.44 9.72 22.36
CA GLY A 24 -22.62 10.68 23.45
C GLY A 24 -22.55 12.13 22.97
N GLY A 25 -23.39 13.00 23.54
CA GLY A 25 -23.36 14.43 23.28
C GLY A 25 -23.75 14.87 21.86
N ILE A 26 -24.42 14.02 21.08
CA ILE A 26 -25.17 14.44 19.87
C ILE A 26 -26.42 15.23 20.27
N ILE A 27 -27.10 14.77 21.32
CA ILE A 27 -28.23 15.44 21.94
C ILE A 27 -27.74 16.11 23.22
N ASP A 28 -28.21 17.33 23.47
CA ASP A 28 -28.09 17.98 24.77
C ASP A 28 -29.02 17.30 25.78
N GLU A 29 -28.43 16.59 26.75
CA GLU A 29 -29.15 15.76 27.72
C GLU A 29 -29.99 16.58 28.70
N GLU A 30 -29.51 17.76 29.10
CA GLU A 30 -30.25 18.67 29.98
C GLU A 30 -31.46 19.25 29.25
N ALA A 31 -31.25 19.73 28.02
CA ALA A 31 -32.33 20.26 27.20
C ALA A 31 -33.39 19.18 26.88
N LEU A 32 -32.96 17.93 26.66
CA LEU A 32 -33.86 16.80 26.45
C LEU A 32 -34.67 16.49 27.73
N ALA A 33 -34.01 16.43 28.89
CA ALA A 33 -34.68 16.18 30.16
C ALA A 33 -35.73 17.26 30.45
N GLN A 34 -35.39 18.54 30.23
CA GLN A 34 -36.32 19.65 30.36
C GLN A 34 -37.49 19.52 29.38
N ALA A 35 -37.23 19.26 28.10
CA ALA A 35 -38.28 19.17 27.09
C ALA A 35 -39.25 18.00 27.33
N ILE A 36 -38.78 16.89 27.90
CA ILE A 36 -39.62 15.76 28.33
C ILE A 36 -40.42 16.13 29.59
N GLY A 37 -39.77 16.75 30.59
CA GLY A 37 -40.43 17.20 31.82
C GLY A 37 -41.54 18.21 31.57
N GLU A 38 -41.38 19.08 30.56
CA GLU A 38 -42.39 20.05 30.13
C GLU A 38 -43.47 19.45 29.20
N GLY A 39 -43.37 18.16 28.84
CA GLY A 39 -44.32 17.49 27.94
C GLY A 39 -44.22 17.93 26.48
N ARG A 40 -43.13 18.61 26.08
CA ARG A 40 -42.86 19.01 24.68
C ARG A 40 -42.34 17.84 23.85
N ILE A 41 -41.73 16.86 24.51
CA ILE A 41 -41.24 15.61 23.91
C ILE A 41 -41.90 14.44 24.65
N ALA A 42 -42.42 13.48 23.91
CA ALA A 42 -43.19 12.37 24.47
C ALA A 42 -42.33 11.33 25.20
N GLY A 43 -41.02 11.32 24.96
CA GLY A 43 -40.06 10.41 25.61
C GLY A 43 -38.77 10.22 24.81
N ALA A 44 -37.86 9.42 25.35
CA ALA A 44 -36.61 9.11 24.68
C ALA A 44 -36.07 7.70 24.98
N ALA A 45 -35.14 7.23 24.17
CA ALA A 45 -34.33 6.06 24.46
C ALA A 45 -32.85 6.37 24.20
N LEU A 46 -31.99 6.19 25.19
CA LEU A 46 -30.55 6.47 25.10
C LEU A 46 -29.74 5.24 25.47
N ASP A 47 -28.73 4.93 24.67
CA ASP A 47 -27.70 3.94 24.99
C ASP A 47 -26.34 4.58 25.27
N VAL A 48 -26.17 5.87 24.95
CA VAL A 48 -24.89 6.58 25.00
C VAL A 48 -25.06 7.96 25.62
N PHE A 49 -24.03 8.43 26.33
CA PHE A 49 -24.04 9.67 27.09
C PHE A 49 -22.79 10.52 26.80
N ALA A 50 -22.89 11.84 26.97
CA ALA A 50 -21.81 12.78 26.69
C ALA A 50 -20.53 12.49 27.49
N GLN A 51 -20.69 12.02 28.73
CA GLN A 51 -19.61 11.56 29.57
C GLN A 51 -19.94 10.16 30.09
N GLU A 52 -19.08 9.19 29.79
CA GLU A 52 -19.18 7.81 30.27
C GLU A 52 -17.92 7.44 31.09
N PRO A 53 -18.05 6.67 32.18
CA PRO A 53 -19.28 6.06 32.72
C PRO A 53 -20.28 7.07 33.29
N THR A 54 -21.57 6.84 33.06
CA THR A 54 -22.65 7.72 33.53
C THR A 54 -23.46 7.03 34.60
N THR A 55 -23.30 7.45 35.85
CA THR A 55 -24.06 6.93 36.99
C THR A 55 -25.13 7.90 37.48
N GLU A 56 -25.08 9.16 37.00
CA GLU A 56 -26.03 10.22 37.34
C GLU A 56 -26.42 10.95 36.06
N SER A 57 -27.73 11.14 35.84
CA SER A 57 -28.27 11.92 34.72
C SER A 57 -29.70 12.36 35.07
N PRO A 58 -30.11 13.59 34.73
CA PRO A 58 -31.50 14.03 34.92
C PRO A 58 -32.51 13.14 34.16
N LEU A 59 -32.05 12.45 33.11
CA LEU A 59 -32.86 11.53 32.31
C LEU A 59 -33.26 10.26 33.08
N PHE A 60 -32.50 9.85 34.10
CA PHE A 60 -32.76 8.60 34.84
C PHE A 60 -34.00 8.67 35.74
N ALA A 61 -34.41 9.89 36.13
CA ALA A 61 -35.60 10.10 36.93
C ALA A 61 -36.90 10.12 36.10
N LEU A 62 -36.81 10.14 34.77
CA LEU A 62 -37.95 10.32 33.87
C LEU A 62 -38.50 8.97 33.39
N PRO A 63 -39.74 8.58 33.77
CA PRO A 63 -40.31 7.28 33.37
C PRO A 63 -40.59 7.17 31.87
N GLN A 64 -40.59 8.29 31.14
CA GLN A 64 -40.71 8.34 29.68
C GLN A 64 -39.39 8.05 28.95
N VAL A 65 -38.30 7.87 29.70
CA VAL A 65 -36.96 7.65 29.16
C VAL A 65 -36.51 6.22 29.44
N VAL A 66 -36.16 5.51 28.38
CA VAL A 66 -35.47 4.21 28.47
C VAL A 66 -33.98 4.46 28.35
N VAL A 67 -33.18 3.90 29.26
CA VAL A 67 -31.72 3.98 29.17
C VAL A 67 -31.08 2.61 29.19
N ALA A 68 -30.00 2.46 28.44
CA ALA A 68 -29.11 1.31 28.48
C ALA A 68 -27.65 1.79 28.61
N PRO A 69 -26.78 1.05 29.33
CA PRO A 69 -25.40 1.46 29.56
C PRO A 69 -24.48 1.01 28.41
N HIS A 70 -24.58 1.67 27.25
CA HIS A 70 -23.73 1.43 26.07
C HIS A 70 -23.69 -0.04 25.62
N LEU A 71 -24.87 -0.62 25.47
CA LEU A 71 -25.08 -2.02 25.12
C LEU A 71 -25.18 -2.29 23.61
N GLY A 72 -25.11 -1.26 22.75
CA GLY A 72 -25.29 -1.40 21.30
C GLY A 72 -24.42 -2.47 20.63
N ALA A 73 -23.17 -2.62 21.09
CA ALA A 73 -22.23 -3.66 20.61
C ALA A 73 -22.03 -4.82 21.61
N SER A 74 -22.80 -4.84 22.71
CA SER A 74 -22.71 -5.85 23.77
C SER A 74 -23.53 -7.10 23.42
N THR A 75 -23.27 -7.67 22.25
CA THR A 75 -23.86 -8.93 21.76
C THR A 75 -22.78 -9.95 21.47
N ARG A 76 -23.11 -11.25 21.56
CA ARG A 76 -22.14 -12.32 21.28
C ARG A 76 -21.64 -12.25 19.84
N GLU A 77 -22.56 -12.05 18.90
CA GLU A 77 -22.28 -12.00 17.48
C GLU A 77 -21.37 -10.83 17.09
N ALA A 78 -21.55 -9.65 17.73
CA ALA A 78 -20.69 -8.50 17.49
C ALA A 78 -19.28 -8.72 18.05
N GLN A 79 -19.18 -9.31 19.25
CA GLN A 79 -17.88 -9.62 19.87
C GLN A 79 -17.13 -10.71 19.11
N ASP A 80 -17.81 -11.78 18.67
CA ASP A 80 -17.22 -12.84 17.85
C ASP A 80 -16.68 -12.25 16.53
N LYS A 81 -17.50 -11.46 15.83
CA LYS A 81 -17.08 -10.80 14.57
C LYS A 81 -15.90 -9.84 14.79
N ALA A 82 -15.89 -9.08 15.88
CA ALA A 82 -14.78 -8.21 16.22
C ALA A 82 -13.50 -9.01 16.47
N GLY A 83 -13.61 -10.13 17.20
CA GLY A 83 -12.51 -11.06 17.43
C GLY A 83 -11.93 -11.63 16.14
N ASP A 84 -12.78 -12.18 15.27
CA ASP A 84 -12.38 -12.74 13.98
C ASP A 84 -11.67 -11.69 13.11
N THR A 85 -12.25 -10.49 13.02
CA THR A 85 -11.70 -9.38 12.23
C THR A 85 -10.29 -9.03 12.73
N ILE A 86 -10.12 -8.84 14.04
CA ILE A 86 -8.81 -8.47 14.61
C ILE A 86 -7.80 -9.61 14.48
N ALA A 87 -8.22 -10.88 14.64
CA ALA A 87 -7.33 -12.02 14.46
C ALA A 87 -6.79 -12.09 13.02
N GLU A 88 -7.64 -11.86 12.01
CA GLU A 88 -7.21 -11.75 10.62
C GLU A 88 -6.22 -10.59 10.41
N GLN A 89 -6.53 -9.40 10.95
CA GLN A 89 -5.63 -8.24 10.83
C GLN A 89 -4.26 -8.48 11.49
N VAL A 90 -4.22 -9.16 12.64
CA VAL A 90 -2.97 -9.55 13.32
C VAL A 90 -2.20 -10.57 12.49
N GLY A 91 -2.87 -11.54 11.88
CA GLY A 91 -2.26 -12.49 10.96
C GLY A 91 -1.60 -11.81 9.77
N LEU A 92 -2.31 -10.85 9.15
CA LEU A 92 -1.76 -10.03 8.06
C LEU A 92 -0.54 -9.22 8.53
N ALA A 93 -0.64 -8.56 9.69
CA ALA A 93 0.44 -7.75 10.24
C ALA A 93 1.71 -8.57 10.51
N LEU A 94 1.57 -9.75 11.13
CA LEU A 94 2.71 -10.63 11.42
C LEU A 94 3.34 -11.23 10.17
N ALA A 95 2.57 -11.40 9.09
CA ALA A 95 3.07 -11.82 7.80
C ALA A 95 3.70 -10.67 6.99
N GLY A 96 3.76 -9.44 7.54
CA GLY A 96 4.20 -8.25 6.81
C GLY A 96 3.24 -7.83 5.68
N ALA A 97 2.03 -8.41 5.63
CA ALA A 97 1.04 -8.11 4.60
C ALA A 97 0.32 -6.78 4.89
N PHE A 98 -0.38 -6.27 3.89
CA PHE A 98 -1.22 -5.07 4.03
C PHE A 98 -2.37 -5.31 5.02
N VAL A 99 -2.60 -4.36 5.93
CA VAL A 99 -3.63 -4.41 6.98
C VAL A 99 -4.70 -3.33 6.69
N PRO A 100 -5.85 -3.70 6.09
CA PRO A 100 -6.87 -2.75 5.65
C PRO A 100 -7.39 -1.76 6.71
N TYR A 101 -7.45 -2.16 7.98
CA TYR A 101 -8.01 -1.35 9.07
C TYR A 101 -6.96 -0.79 10.03
N ALA A 102 -5.69 -0.74 9.62
CA ALA A 102 -4.66 -0.08 10.41
C ALA A 102 -5.03 1.39 10.63
N VAL A 103 -5.12 1.82 11.89
CA VAL A 103 -5.58 3.18 12.26
C VAL A 103 -4.49 4.24 12.13
N ASN A 104 -3.23 3.81 12.10
CA ASN A 104 -2.04 4.65 11.98
C ASN A 104 -1.45 4.68 10.56
N VAL A 105 -2.01 3.89 9.65
CA VAL A 105 -1.70 3.93 8.23
C VAL A 105 -2.93 4.48 7.53
N ALA A 106 -2.76 5.45 6.64
CA ALA A 106 -3.86 5.89 5.78
C ALA A 106 -4.15 4.83 4.69
N ALA A 107 -4.55 3.65 5.15
CA ALA A 107 -4.74 2.42 4.37
C ALA A 107 -6.22 2.13 4.11
N ALA A 108 -7.11 2.61 4.98
CA ALA A 108 -8.54 2.30 4.94
C ALA A 108 -9.25 2.85 3.67
N GLU A 109 -8.59 3.70 2.89
CA GLU A 109 -9.14 4.34 1.69
C GLU A 109 -8.38 3.98 0.40
N ALA A 110 -7.56 2.92 0.37
CA ALA A 110 -6.97 2.47 -0.88
C ALA A 110 -8.08 2.11 -1.88
N SER A 111 -8.25 2.92 -2.92
CA SER A 111 -9.33 2.76 -3.89
C SER A 111 -9.22 1.42 -4.62
N GLU A 112 -10.32 0.95 -5.23
CA GLU A 112 -10.30 -0.24 -6.10
C GLU A 112 -9.29 -0.09 -7.25
N THR A 113 -8.93 1.14 -7.62
CA THR A 113 -7.90 1.47 -8.61
C THR A 113 -6.48 1.33 -8.05
N VAL A 114 -6.23 1.75 -6.80
CA VAL A 114 -4.89 1.74 -6.18
C VAL A 114 -4.51 0.35 -5.65
N ARG A 115 -5.47 -0.37 -5.05
CA ARG A 115 -5.21 -1.65 -4.37
C ARG A 115 -4.49 -2.70 -5.24
N PRO A 116 -4.82 -2.89 -6.53
CA PRO A 116 -4.10 -3.83 -7.39
C PRO A 116 -2.61 -3.51 -7.55
N TYR A 117 -2.20 -2.24 -7.40
CA TYR A 117 -0.82 -1.80 -7.61
C TYR A 117 0.08 -2.01 -6.38
N LEU A 118 -0.47 -2.39 -5.22
CA LEU A 118 0.34 -2.63 -4.01
C LEU A 118 1.43 -3.68 -4.25
N GLY A 119 1.08 -4.79 -4.91
CA GLY A 119 2.01 -5.87 -5.21
C GLY A 119 3.12 -5.44 -6.17
N VAL A 120 2.77 -4.77 -7.28
CA VAL A 120 3.78 -4.31 -8.25
C VAL A 120 4.67 -3.21 -7.66
N ALA A 121 4.13 -2.30 -6.84
CA ALA A 121 4.90 -1.27 -6.16
C ALA A 121 5.93 -1.87 -5.20
N GLU A 122 5.54 -2.85 -4.39
CA GLU A 122 6.46 -3.60 -3.53
C GLU A 122 7.52 -4.36 -4.34
N GLN A 123 7.11 -5.00 -5.43
CA GLN A 123 8.05 -5.70 -6.31
C GLN A 123 9.05 -4.76 -6.98
N LEU A 124 8.62 -3.57 -7.41
CA LEU A 124 9.48 -2.56 -8.01
C LEU A 124 10.48 -2.01 -7.00
N GLY A 125 10.06 -1.72 -5.77
CA GLY A 125 10.98 -1.28 -4.71
C GLY A 125 12.09 -2.30 -4.45
N SER A 126 11.72 -3.58 -4.38
CA SER A 126 12.68 -4.67 -4.20
C SER A 126 13.63 -4.83 -5.39
N LEU A 127 13.14 -4.73 -6.64
CA LEU A 127 14.01 -4.78 -7.82
C LEU A 127 14.95 -3.58 -7.88
N PHE A 128 14.42 -2.38 -7.60
CA PHE A 128 15.19 -1.14 -7.62
C PHE A 128 16.39 -1.21 -6.67
N ALA A 129 16.22 -1.77 -5.48
CA ALA A 129 17.31 -1.98 -4.52
C ALA A 129 18.48 -2.81 -5.08
N GLY A 130 18.20 -3.73 -6.01
CA GLY A 130 19.20 -4.62 -6.61
C GLY A 130 19.82 -4.12 -7.92
N LEU A 131 19.43 -2.95 -8.43
CA LEU A 131 19.98 -2.42 -9.69
C LEU A 131 21.36 -1.76 -9.52
N GLY A 132 21.64 -1.21 -8.34
CA GLY A 132 22.89 -0.55 -8.02
C GLY A 132 23.64 -1.19 -6.85
N ASP A 133 24.80 -0.63 -6.50
CA ASP A 133 25.66 -1.11 -5.41
C ASP A 133 25.15 -0.73 -3.99
N GLY A 134 23.96 -0.12 -3.90
CA GLY A 134 23.35 0.33 -2.66
C GLY A 134 22.16 1.26 -2.89
N LEU A 135 21.48 1.64 -1.81
CA LEU A 135 20.36 2.57 -1.87
C LEU A 135 20.83 4.02 -2.11
N PRO A 136 20.17 4.79 -2.98
CA PRO A 136 20.50 6.19 -3.20
C PRO A 136 20.03 7.08 -2.05
N ALA A 137 20.68 8.22 -1.86
CA ALA A 137 20.28 9.23 -0.88
C ALA A 137 18.90 9.87 -1.17
N THR A 138 18.43 9.78 -2.42
CA THR A 138 17.10 10.24 -2.83
C THR A 138 16.43 9.17 -3.67
N VAL A 139 15.19 8.85 -3.32
CA VAL A 139 14.30 7.95 -4.06
C VAL A 139 13.08 8.76 -4.51
N ASP A 140 12.99 9.00 -5.81
CA ASP A 140 11.86 9.64 -6.46
C ASP A 140 10.87 8.57 -6.93
N ILE A 141 9.60 8.68 -6.52
CA ILE A 141 8.51 7.79 -6.92
C ILE A 141 7.50 8.60 -7.72
N GLU A 142 7.17 8.15 -8.92
CA GLU A 142 6.20 8.81 -9.78
C GLU A 142 5.01 7.89 -10.05
N TYR A 143 3.81 8.42 -9.84
CA TYR A 143 2.55 7.78 -10.17
C TYR A 143 1.91 8.46 -11.36
N SER A 144 1.80 7.77 -12.49
CA SER A 144 1.23 8.31 -13.72
C SER A 144 -0.16 7.76 -14.01
N GLY A 145 -0.98 8.55 -14.70
CA GLY A 145 -2.28 8.14 -15.22
C GLY A 145 -3.43 8.36 -14.23
N GLU A 146 -4.37 7.41 -14.18
CA GLU A 146 -5.52 7.47 -13.28
C GLU A 146 -5.10 7.39 -11.80
N LEU A 147 -3.98 6.72 -11.49
CA LEU A 147 -3.41 6.65 -10.14
C LEU A 147 -3.21 8.03 -9.50
N ALA A 148 -2.88 9.05 -10.30
CA ALA A 148 -2.66 10.41 -9.84
C ALA A 148 -3.91 11.10 -9.26
N GLY A 149 -5.11 10.55 -9.53
CA GLY A 149 -6.37 11.04 -8.98
C GLY A 149 -6.71 10.50 -7.59
N TYR A 150 -5.89 9.61 -7.03
CA TYR A 150 -6.15 8.91 -5.76
C TYR A 150 -5.05 9.18 -4.73
N ASP A 151 -5.30 8.75 -3.49
CA ASP A 151 -4.29 8.76 -2.43
C ASP A 151 -3.25 7.64 -2.68
N THR A 152 -2.06 8.03 -3.13
CA THR A 152 -0.96 7.12 -3.48
C THR A 152 -0.01 6.85 -2.32
N ARG A 153 -0.24 7.40 -1.12
CA ARG A 153 0.64 7.19 0.04
C ARG A 153 0.88 5.73 0.34
N ILE A 154 -0.14 4.88 0.16
CA ILE A 154 0.00 3.44 0.40
C ILE A 154 0.88 2.73 -0.65
N LEU A 155 0.94 3.25 -1.88
CA LEU A 155 1.89 2.78 -2.88
C LEU A 155 3.31 3.18 -2.49
N THR A 156 3.50 4.40 -1.95
CA THR A 156 4.81 4.85 -1.45
C THR A 156 5.29 3.92 -0.35
N LEU A 157 4.42 3.59 0.59
CA LEU A 157 4.74 2.62 1.65
C LEU A 157 5.02 1.21 1.10
N SER A 158 4.32 0.79 0.04
CA SER A 158 4.60 -0.50 -0.63
C SER A 158 5.98 -0.51 -1.28
N VAL A 159 6.34 0.56 -1.99
CA VAL A 159 7.68 0.75 -2.56
C VAL A 159 8.75 0.67 -1.48
N LEU A 160 8.61 1.43 -0.40
CA LEU A 160 9.59 1.44 0.69
C LEU A 160 9.68 0.07 1.38
N LYS A 161 8.54 -0.61 1.58
CA LYS A 161 8.54 -1.97 2.12
C LYS A 161 9.37 -2.91 1.24
N GLY A 162 9.18 -2.89 -0.07
CA GLY A 162 9.96 -3.68 -1.01
C GLY A 162 11.44 -3.30 -1.03
N LEU A 163 11.72 -2.00 -1.01
CA LEU A 163 13.07 -1.43 -1.04
C LEU A 163 13.89 -1.88 0.17
N PHE A 164 13.36 -1.68 1.39
CA PHE A 164 14.06 -2.05 2.62
C PHE A 164 14.00 -3.55 2.89
N GLY A 165 12.93 -4.24 2.51
CA GLY A 165 12.85 -5.69 2.64
C GLY A 165 13.90 -6.45 1.82
N ALA A 166 14.48 -5.81 0.80
CA ALA A 166 15.59 -6.35 0.02
C ALA A 166 16.98 -6.04 0.62
N THR A 167 17.07 -5.12 1.59
CA THR A 167 18.36 -4.62 2.11
C THR A 167 18.56 -4.82 3.61
N THR A 168 17.51 -5.14 4.36
CA THR A 168 17.58 -5.42 5.80
C THR A 168 17.14 -6.84 6.14
N ASP A 169 17.73 -7.40 7.21
CA ASP A 169 17.32 -8.67 7.80
C ASP A 169 16.11 -8.51 8.75
N GLU A 170 15.75 -7.27 9.11
CA GLU A 170 14.62 -6.99 9.99
C GLU A 170 13.28 -7.00 9.23
N PRO A 171 12.19 -7.51 9.83
CA PRO A 171 10.87 -7.46 9.21
C PRO A 171 10.42 -6.03 8.88
N VAL A 172 10.17 -5.78 7.59
CA VAL A 172 9.67 -4.49 7.11
C VAL A 172 8.15 -4.53 6.92
N SER A 173 7.49 -3.49 7.39
CA SER A 173 6.04 -3.27 7.34
C SER A 173 5.73 -1.88 6.81
N TYR A 174 4.46 -1.64 6.49
CA TYR A 174 3.94 -0.33 6.11
C TYR A 174 4.11 0.76 7.18
N VAL A 175 4.37 0.37 8.44
CA VAL A 175 4.48 1.30 9.58
C VAL A 175 5.93 1.74 9.81
N ASN A 176 6.87 0.81 9.79
CA ASN A 176 8.29 1.09 10.05
C ASN A 176 9.07 1.48 8.78
N ALA A 177 8.59 1.18 7.56
CA ALA A 177 9.32 1.52 6.34
C ALA A 177 9.70 3.02 6.20
N PRO A 178 8.85 4.00 6.56
CA PRO A 178 9.27 5.42 6.56
C PRO A 178 10.32 5.75 7.62
N GLN A 179 10.30 5.05 8.75
CA GLN A 179 11.27 5.24 9.84
C GLN A 179 12.65 4.72 9.40
N LEU A 180 12.69 3.56 8.74
CA LEU A 180 13.91 3.01 8.15
C LEU A 180 14.52 3.97 7.11
N ALA A 181 13.71 4.62 6.28
CA ALA A 181 14.20 5.64 5.34
C ALA A 181 14.86 6.81 6.07
N ALA A 182 14.22 7.32 7.13
CA ALA A 182 14.76 8.43 7.91
C ALA A 182 16.03 8.04 8.68
N GLU A 183 16.12 6.82 9.22
CA GLU A 183 17.30 6.30 9.92
C GLU A 183 18.51 6.11 9.00
N GLN A 184 18.27 5.83 7.71
CA GLN A 184 19.30 5.70 6.68
C GLN A 184 19.56 7.00 5.91
N ASP A 185 19.00 8.13 6.35
CA ASP A 185 19.10 9.44 5.68
C ASP A 185 18.67 9.42 4.20
N ILE A 186 17.69 8.57 3.85
CA ILE A 186 17.12 8.48 2.50
C ILE A 186 15.93 9.43 2.38
N GLU A 187 16.05 10.41 1.51
CA GLU A 187 14.95 11.31 1.16
C GLU A 187 14.01 10.63 0.16
N VAL A 188 12.75 10.44 0.55
CA VAL A 188 11.71 9.88 -0.32
C VAL A 188 10.84 11.02 -0.83
N ARG A 189 10.71 11.11 -2.15
CA ARG A 189 9.88 12.10 -2.82
C ARG A 189 8.87 11.38 -3.69
N ASP A 190 7.59 11.63 -3.49
CA ASP A 190 6.55 11.13 -4.38
C ASP A 190 5.90 12.26 -5.18
N THR A 191 5.62 11.96 -6.45
CA THR A 191 4.94 12.87 -7.37
C THR A 191 3.85 12.11 -8.11
N SER A 192 2.84 12.85 -8.57
CA SER A 192 1.71 12.28 -9.30
C SER A 192 1.42 13.12 -10.54
N THR A 193 1.21 12.46 -11.67
CA THR A 193 0.89 13.10 -12.95
C THR A 193 -0.27 12.42 -13.64
N SER A 194 -1.22 13.19 -14.16
CA SER A 194 -2.36 12.64 -14.89
C SER A 194 -2.04 12.25 -16.33
N SER A 195 -0.87 12.63 -16.84
CA SER A 195 -0.40 12.25 -18.17
C SER A 195 0.40 10.97 -18.13
N SER A 196 0.06 10.00 -18.98
CA SER A 196 0.89 8.83 -19.27
C SER A 196 0.86 8.58 -20.78
N VAL A 197 2.01 8.26 -21.37
CA VAL A 197 2.17 8.17 -22.84
C VAL A 197 1.92 6.76 -23.34
N ASP A 198 2.52 5.76 -22.68
CA ASP A 198 2.52 4.37 -23.17
C ASP A 198 1.61 3.43 -22.36
N TRP A 199 1.23 3.82 -21.14
CA TRP A 199 0.45 2.98 -20.21
C TRP A 199 -0.72 3.73 -19.60
N ILE A 200 -1.82 3.06 -19.25
CA ILE A 200 -2.96 3.72 -18.57
C ILE A 200 -2.53 4.24 -17.20
N ASN A 201 -1.74 3.43 -16.49
CA ASN A 201 -1.20 3.74 -15.18
C ASN A 201 0.24 3.25 -15.13
N LEU A 202 1.10 3.97 -14.41
CA LEU A 202 2.51 3.61 -14.25
C LEU A 202 2.97 3.95 -12.85
N VAL A 203 3.75 3.05 -12.25
CA VAL A 203 4.54 3.32 -11.05
C VAL A 203 5.99 3.29 -11.44
N SER A 204 6.69 4.41 -11.25
CA SER A 204 8.11 4.56 -11.58
C SER A 204 8.90 4.88 -10.32
N ILE A 205 10.10 4.34 -10.20
CA ILE A 205 11.05 4.64 -9.13
C ILE A 205 12.37 5.06 -9.79
N ALA A 206 12.95 6.17 -9.33
CA ALA A 206 14.22 6.68 -9.81
C ALA A 206 15.13 7.11 -8.65
N GLY A 207 16.43 6.99 -8.85
CA GLY A 207 17.44 7.39 -7.86
C GLY A 207 18.79 6.74 -8.15
N GLY A 208 19.88 7.38 -7.74
CA GLY A 208 21.23 6.79 -7.89
C GLY A 208 21.67 6.55 -9.34
N GLY A 209 21.03 7.18 -10.33
CA GLY A 209 21.31 6.97 -11.75
C GLY A 209 20.51 5.83 -12.39
N HIS A 210 19.69 5.12 -11.61
CA HIS A 210 18.78 4.08 -12.09
C HIS A 210 17.33 4.55 -12.11
N GLN A 211 16.55 3.95 -12.99
CA GLN A 211 15.10 4.12 -13.07
C GLN A 211 14.45 2.78 -13.41
N ILE A 212 13.33 2.48 -12.77
CA ILE A 212 12.53 1.29 -13.04
C ILE A 212 11.04 1.66 -13.07
N ALA A 213 10.27 1.05 -13.96
CA ALA A 213 8.83 1.29 -14.02
C ALA A 213 8.05 -0.01 -14.25
N GLY A 214 6.87 -0.07 -13.64
CA GLY A 214 5.96 -1.21 -13.76
C GLY A 214 4.49 -0.82 -13.76
N THR A 215 3.67 -1.72 -14.27
CA THR A 215 2.24 -1.55 -14.44
C THR A 215 1.49 -2.89 -14.30
N LEU A 216 0.17 -2.86 -14.46
CA LEU A 216 -0.68 -4.05 -14.51
C LEU A 216 -1.29 -4.17 -15.91
N VAL A 217 -1.25 -5.37 -16.48
CA VAL A 217 -1.70 -5.63 -17.85
C VAL A 217 -2.83 -6.65 -17.86
N GLY A 218 -3.80 -6.44 -18.76
CA GLY A 218 -4.92 -7.34 -19.01
C GLY A 218 -5.98 -7.34 -17.90
N LEU A 219 -7.06 -8.10 -18.15
CA LEU A 219 -8.22 -8.19 -17.24
C LEU A 219 -7.90 -8.86 -15.89
N ARG A 220 -6.79 -9.58 -15.82
CA ARG A 220 -6.30 -10.25 -14.61
C ARG A 220 -5.37 -9.36 -13.78
N ALA A 221 -5.08 -8.14 -14.26
CA ALA A 221 -4.14 -7.22 -13.63
C ALA A 221 -2.77 -7.88 -13.35
N GLU A 222 -2.20 -8.52 -14.37
CA GLU A 222 -0.91 -9.21 -14.25
C GLU A 222 0.21 -8.17 -14.17
N PRO A 223 1.12 -8.25 -13.17
CA PRO A 223 2.17 -7.27 -13.01
C PRO A 223 3.21 -7.40 -14.12
N ARG A 224 3.62 -6.26 -14.68
CA ARG A 224 4.65 -6.17 -15.70
C ARG A 224 5.68 -5.12 -15.34
N LEU A 225 6.94 -5.50 -15.48
CA LEU A 225 8.04 -4.57 -15.56
C LEU A 225 8.10 -4.06 -17.00
N VAL A 226 8.10 -2.75 -17.17
CA VAL A 226 7.92 -2.14 -18.50
C VAL A 226 9.03 -1.17 -18.90
N GLN A 227 9.88 -0.79 -17.94
CA GLN A 227 11.04 0.04 -18.20
C GLN A 227 12.14 -0.20 -17.16
N ILE A 228 13.40 -0.21 -17.62
CA ILE A 228 14.59 -0.04 -16.79
C ILE A 228 15.56 0.90 -17.53
N ASP A 229 16.05 1.93 -16.84
CA ASP A 229 17.07 2.88 -17.30
C ASP A 229 16.79 3.49 -18.68
N GLY A 230 15.51 3.68 -19.00
CA GLY A 230 15.04 4.23 -20.28
C GLY A 230 14.95 3.23 -21.44
N HIS A 231 15.11 1.93 -21.19
CA HIS A 231 14.84 0.85 -22.13
C HIS A 231 13.43 0.32 -21.90
N SER A 232 12.61 0.28 -22.96
CA SER A 232 11.27 -0.31 -22.90
C SER A 232 11.37 -1.84 -22.92
N LEU A 233 10.57 -2.51 -22.10
CA LEU A 233 10.59 -3.97 -21.96
C LEU A 233 9.19 -4.51 -21.57
N ASP A 234 9.01 -5.83 -21.60
CA ASP A 234 7.80 -6.52 -21.12
C ASP A 234 8.19 -7.86 -20.49
N VAL A 235 8.47 -7.83 -19.19
CA VAL A 235 8.74 -9.05 -18.41
C VAL A 235 7.95 -9.05 -17.10
N PRO A 236 7.54 -10.22 -16.59
CA PRO A 236 6.96 -10.31 -15.26
C PRO A 236 8.03 -9.98 -14.19
N PRO A 237 7.69 -9.26 -13.12
CA PRO A 237 8.57 -9.16 -11.96
C PRO A 237 8.86 -10.55 -11.39
N SER A 238 10.15 -10.88 -11.27
CA SER A 238 10.63 -12.19 -10.77
C SER A 238 11.44 -12.04 -9.48
N SER A 239 11.51 -13.12 -8.69
CA SER A 239 12.41 -13.22 -7.53
C SER A 239 13.87 -13.36 -7.96
N ASN A 240 14.14 -13.96 -9.12
CA ASN A 240 15.48 -14.08 -9.69
C ASN A 240 15.49 -13.39 -11.05
N LEU A 241 16.29 -12.34 -11.17
CA LEU A 241 16.31 -11.49 -12.35
C LEU A 241 17.74 -11.01 -12.62
N LEU A 242 18.21 -11.20 -13.84
CA LEU A 242 19.43 -10.60 -14.35
C LEU A 242 19.08 -9.37 -15.18
N VAL A 243 19.74 -8.25 -14.89
CA VAL A 243 19.70 -7.05 -15.73
C VAL A 243 21.10 -6.86 -16.30
N ILE A 244 21.22 -6.94 -17.62
CA ILE A 244 22.50 -6.94 -18.31
C ILE A 244 22.49 -5.82 -19.34
N ASN A 245 23.40 -4.86 -19.18
CA ASN A 245 23.66 -3.86 -20.21
C ASN A 245 24.76 -4.40 -21.14
N ASN A 246 24.51 -4.36 -22.44
CA ASN A 246 25.41 -4.91 -23.43
C ASN A 246 25.48 -4.07 -24.71
N ASP A 247 26.57 -4.22 -25.44
CA ASP A 247 26.71 -3.68 -26.79
C ASP A 247 25.79 -4.48 -27.75
N ASP A 248 25.00 -3.79 -28.58
CA ASP A 248 24.06 -4.44 -29.51
C ASP A 248 24.79 -4.93 -30.78
N HIS A 249 25.54 -6.03 -30.65
CA HIS A 249 26.19 -6.71 -31.77
C HIS A 249 25.89 -8.22 -31.81
N PRO A 250 26.09 -8.87 -32.97
CA PRO A 250 25.75 -10.28 -33.14
C PRO A 250 26.46 -11.20 -32.13
N GLY A 251 25.67 -12.12 -31.54
CA GLY A 251 26.17 -13.21 -30.71
C GLY A 251 26.13 -12.97 -29.19
N VAL A 252 25.88 -11.75 -28.72
CA VAL A 252 25.87 -11.43 -27.29
C VAL A 252 24.76 -12.17 -26.53
N ILE A 253 23.51 -12.10 -27.01
CA ILE A 253 22.36 -12.80 -26.40
C ILE A 253 22.62 -14.31 -26.31
N GLY A 254 23.08 -14.91 -27.40
CA GLY A 254 23.36 -16.35 -27.47
C GLY A 254 24.47 -16.77 -26.50
N ARG A 255 25.46 -15.91 -26.28
CA ARG A 255 26.55 -16.16 -25.33
C ARG A 255 26.05 -16.20 -23.89
N VAL A 256 25.24 -15.21 -23.48
CA VAL A 256 24.63 -15.20 -22.14
C VAL A 256 23.76 -16.42 -21.93
N GLY A 257 22.91 -16.76 -22.90
CA GLY A 257 22.07 -17.96 -22.84
C GLY A 257 22.89 -19.26 -22.73
N THR A 258 24.04 -19.33 -23.42
CA THR A 258 24.94 -20.49 -23.34
C THR A 258 25.59 -20.58 -21.95
N ILE A 259 26.09 -19.48 -21.39
CA ILE A 259 26.70 -19.45 -20.05
C ILE A 259 25.69 -19.92 -18.99
N LEU A 260 24.44 -19.43 -19.06
CA LEU A 260 23.38 -19.85 -18.15
C LEU A 260 23.03 -21.34 -18.33
N GLY A 261 22.91 -21.80 -19.58
CA GLY A 261 22.62 -23.20 -19.89
C GLY A 261 23.72 -24.16 -19.42
N ASP A 262 24.99 -23.81 -19.60
CA ASP A 262 26.14 -24.59 -19.14
C ASP A 262 26.21 -24.66 -17.61
N ALA A 263 25.74 -23.61 -16.94
CA ALA A 263 25.58 -23.57 -15.49
C ALA A 263 24.31 -24.28 -14.98
N GLY A 264 23.46 -24.79 -15.88
CA GLY A 264 22.20 -25.45 -15.54
C GLY A 264 21.09 -24.51 -15.05
N VAL A 265 21.20 -23.20 -15.30
CA VAL A 265 20.19 -22.21 -14.88
C VAL A 265 19.13 -22.07 -15.98
N ASN A 266 17.87 -22.36 -15.63
CA ASN A 266 16.77 -22.24 -16.59
C ASN A 266 16.26 -20.79 -16.73
N ILE A 267 16.01 -20.37 -17.98
CA ILE A 267 15.39 -19.07 -18.30
C ILE A 267 13.88 -19.25 -18.34
N ALA A 268 13.16 -18.56 -17.46
CA ALA A 268 11.70 -18.60 -17.38
C ALA A 268 11.05 -17.59 -18.32
N ASP A 269 11.62 -16.38 -18.39
CA ASP A 269 11.19 -15.31 -19.28
C ASP A 269 12.40 -14.43 -19.61
N MET A 270 12.36 -13.75 -20.75
CA MET A 270 13.37 -12.77 -21.10
C MET A 270 12.84 -11.74 -22.09
N ASP A 271 13.36 -10.52 -21.97
CA ASP A 271 13.18 -9.50 -22.98
C ASP A 271 14.47 -8.72 -23.18
N VAL A 272 14.61 -8.12 -24.37
CA VAL A 272 15.76 -7.28 -24.73
C VAL A 272 15.23 -5.90 -25.07
N GLY A 273 15.34 -5.02 -24.09
CA GLY A 273 14.89 -3.66 -24.20
C GLY A 273 15.82 -2.80 -25.04
N ARG A 274 15.24 -1.89 -25.79
CA ARG A 274 15.95 -0.87 -26.58
C ARG A 274 15.58 0.51 -26.08
N SER A 275 16.53 1.43 -26.19
CA SER A 275 16.30 2.84 -25.88
C SER A 275 16.53 3.70 -27.12
N PRO A 276 15.66 4.67 -27.43
CA PRO A 276 15.92 5.65 -28.49
C PRO A 276 17.02 6.66 -28.12
N HIS A 277 17.46 6.69 -26.86
CA HIS A 277 18.36 7.71 -26.33
C HIS A 277 19.61 7.15 -25.66
N ARG A 278 19.77 5.82 -25.58
CA ARG A 278 20.97 5.15 -25.08
C ARG A 278 21.50 4.18 -26.11
N ASP A 279 22.82 4.15 -26.23
CA ASP A 279 23.52 3.17 -27.03
C ASP A 279 23.55 1.81 -26.30
N GLY A 280 23.52 0.72 -27.06
CA GLY A 280 23.49 -0.65 -26.52
C GLY A 280 22.07 -1.22 -26.39
N ALA A 281 22.00 -2.36 -25.70
CA ALA A 281 20.77 -3.07 -25.39
C ALA A 281 20.74 -3.44 -23.90
N LEU A 282 19.53 -3.61 -23.36
CA LEU A 282 19.32 -4.08 -22.00
C LEU A 282 18.62 -5.43 -22.03
N MET A 283 19.35 -6.51 -21.73
CA MET A 283 18.75 -7.83 -21.55
C MET A 283 18.24 -7.96 -20.11
N VAL A 284 16.97 -8.31 -19.98
CA VAL A 284 16.35 -8.67 -18.71
C VAL A 284 15.95 -10.12 -18.76
N ILE A 285 16.48 -10.94 -17.85
CA ILE A 285 16.29 -12.39 -17.85
C ILE A 285 15.74 -12.81 -16.49
N ALA A 286 14.52 -13.32 -16.47
CA ALA A 286 13.94 -13.97 -15.30
C ALA A 286 14.40 -15.43 -15.26
N THR A 287 15.14 -15.81 -14.23
CA THR A 287 15.65 -17.19 -14.06
C THR A 287 14.79 -17.98 -13.09
N SER A 288 14.74 -19.30 -13.26
CA SER A 288 13.99 -20.19 -12.38
C SER A 288 14.67 -20.35 -11.02
N GLU A 289 16.01 -20.37 -11.01
CA GLU A 289 16.84 -20.40 -9.81
C GLU A 289 17.71 -19.14 -9.69
N PRO A 290 18.22 -18.82 -8.47
CA PRO A 290 19.21 -17.77 -8.29
C PRO A 290 20.48 -18.04 -9.10
N VAL A 291 21.03 -16.99 -9.70
CA VAL A 291 22.32 -17.06 -10.42
C VAL A 291 23.46 -16.87 -9.42
N SER A 292 24.37 -17.83 -9.36
CA SER A 292 25.53 -17.75 -8.46
C SER A 292 26.49 -16.60 -8.84
N ALA A 293 27.24 -16.11 -7.86
CA ALA A 293 28.25 -15.08 -8.09
C ALA A 293 29.29 -15.50 -9.15
N ASP A 294 29.72 -16.77 -9.14
CA ASP A 294 30.68 -17.29 -10.12
C ASP A 294 30.14 -17.21 -11.55
N VAL A 295 28.87 -17.58 -11.76
CA VAL A 295 28.22 -17.49 -13.08
C VAL A 295 28.07 -16.03 -13.50
N ALA A 296 27.69 -15.15 -12.58
CA ALA A 296 27.58 -13.72 -12.85
C ALA A 296 28.93 -13.11 -13.26
N GLU A 297 30.04 -13.50 -12.63
CA GLU A 297 31.39 -13.08 -13.02
C GLU A 297 31.78 -13.56 -14.42
N VAL A 298 31.41 -14.79 -14.79
CA VAL A 298 31.62 -15.30 -16.16
C VAL A 298 30.85 -14.48 -17.18
N ILE A 299 29.61 -14.08 -16.86
CA ILE A 299 28.81 -13.19 -17.72
C ILE A 299 29.46 -11.81 -17.81
N ARG A 300 29.90 -11.21 -16.70
CA ARG A 300 30.58 -9.90 -16.67
C ARG A 300 31.86 -9.88 -17.50
N ALA A 301 32.61 -10.99 -17.51
CA ALA A 301 33.84 -11.11 -18.27
C ALA A 301 33.61 -11.39 -19.77
N ALA A 302 32.37 -11.61 -20.20
CA ALA A 302 32.06 -11.93 -21.58
C ALA A 302 32.14 -10.68 -22.49
N ASP A 303 32.72 -10.86 -23.68
CA ASP A 303 32.77 -9.84 -24.72
C ASP A 303 31.38 -9.27 -25.06
N GLY A 304 31.29 -7.95 -25.13
CA GLY A 304 30.05 -7.21 -25.40
C GLY A 304 29.18 -6.93 -24.15
N ILE A 305 29.58 -7.36 -22.95
CA ILE A 305 28.85 -7.07 -21.70
C ILE A 305 29.45 -5.85 -21.00
N ALA A 306 28.62 -4.84 -20.74
CA ALA A 306 29.02 -3.61 -20.06
C ALA A 306 28.77 -3.69 -18.54
N SER A 307 27.63 -4.24 -18.12
CA SER A 307 27.32 -4.45 -16.70
C SER A 307 26.32 -5.59 -16.50
N VAL A 308 26.34 -6.16 -15.29
CA VAL A 308 25.43 -7.23 -14.85
C VAL A 308 24.99 -6.96 -13.41
N ALA A 309 23.69 -6.71 -13.22
CA ALA A 309 23.04 -6.72 -11.92
C ALA A 309 22.33 -8.07 -11.71
N VAL A 310 22.60 -8.70 -10.57
CA VAL A 310 21.97 -9.96 -10.16
C VAL A 310 21.01 -9.64 -9.03
N ILE A 311 19.72 -9.76 -9.29
CA ILE A 311 18.67 -9.48 -8.32
C ILE A 311 18.09 -10.82 -7.88
N ALA A 312 18.34 -11.19 -6.63
CA ALA A 312 17.81 -12.40 -6.01
C ALA A 312 17.05 -11.99 -4.75
N ARG A 313 15.77 -12.38 -4.67
CA ARG A 313 14.92 -12.14 -3.50
C ARG A 313 14.86 -13.40 -2.62
N PRO A 314 14.83 -13.25 -1.29
CA PRO A 314 14.39 -14.32 -0.39
C PRO A 314 12.91 -14.67 -0.60
#